data_AF-A0A3P7QZX2-F1
#
_entry.id   AF-A0A3P7QZX2-F1
#
_cell.length_a   1.000
_cell.length_b   1.000
_cell.length_c   1.000
_cell.angle_alpha   90.00
_cell.angle_beta   90.00
_cell.angle_gamma   90.00
#
_symmetry.space_group_name_H-M   'P 1'
#
loop_
_entity.id
_entity.type
_entity.pdbx_description
1 polymer ?
#
loop_
_entity_poly.entity_id
_entity_poly.type
_entity_poly.pdbx_seq_one_letter_code
_entity_poly.pdbx_strand_id
1 'polypeptide(L)' 'MLDGRITDRVEAEALSYRRNYIDIYSGSWGPDDTGVIYEGPGTLASEAFQVGATKVSLLLFL' A
#
# COMPACT_ATOMS: atom_id res chain seq x y z
N MET A 1 -9.84 -4.08 7.33
CA MET A 1 -9.01 -2.92 7.74
C MET A 1 -9.55 -2.17 8.95
N LEU A 2 -10.77 -2.44 9.41
CA LEU A 2 -11.15 -2.15 10.80
C LEU A 2 -11.70 -3.37 11.54
N ASP A 3 -12.03 -4.47 10.87
CA ASP A 3 -12.20 -5.79 11.48
C ASP A 3 -11.63 -6.85 10.52
N GLY A 4 -10.88 -7.81 11.06
CA GLY A 4 -10.30 -8.95 10.32
C GLY A 4 -8.77 -8.93 10.22
N ARG A 5 -8.18 -10.13 10.04
CA ARG A 5 -6.73 -10.32 9.92
C ARG A 5 -6.17 -9.55 8.73
N ILE A 6 -5.31 -8.58 8.99
CA ILE A 6 -4.52 -7.92 7.96
C ILE A 6 -3.39 -8.84 7.54
N THR A 7 -3.20 -8.96 6.24
CA THR A 7 -2.16 -9.79 5.63
C THR A 7 -1.45 -8.92 4.60
N ASP A 8 -0.21 -9.25 4.29
CA ASP A 8 0.58 -8.58 3.24
C ASP A 8 -0.20 -8.41 1.93
N ARG A 9 -1.00 -9.42 1.53
CA ARG A 9 -1.89 -9.32 0.36
C ARG A 9 -2.92 -8.21 0.48
N VAL A 10 -3.56 -8.06 1.64
CA VAL A 10 -4.58 -7.02 1.87
C VAL A 10 -3.95 -5.63 1.82
N GLU A 11 -2.76 -5.48 2.37
CA GLU A 11 -1.99 -4.24 2.29
C GLU A 11 -1.63 -3.90 0.84
N ALA A 12 -1.08 -4.87 0.10
CA ALA A 12 -0.72 -4.71 -1.30
C ALA A 12 -1.92 -4.35 -2.19
N GLU A 13 -3.07 -4.97 -1.96
CA GLU A 13 -4.32 -4.66 -2.67
C GLU A 13 -4.81 -3.24 -2.35
N ALA A 14 -4.75 -2.82 -1.08
CA ALA A 14 -5.12 -1.47 -0.68
C ALA A 14 -4.21 -0.41 -1.33
N LEU A 15 -2.90 -0.63 -1.30
CA LEU A 15 -1.89 0.24 -1.93
C LEU A 15 -1.96 0.24 -3.47
N SER A 16 -2.64 -0.75 -4.06
CA SER A 16 -2.80 -0.89 -5.50
C SER A 16 -4.14 -0.45 -6.04
N TYR A 17 -5.08 -0.12 -5.15
CA TYR A 17 -6.47 0.11 -5.49
C TYR A 17 -6.63 1.32 -6.41
N ARG A 18 -6.99 1.09 -7.68
CA ARG A 18 -7.26 2.15 -8.67
C ARG A 18 -6.13 3.18 -8.83
N ARG A 19 -4.86 2.73 -8.83
CA ARG A 19 -3.67 3.58 -9.07
C ARG A 19 -3.66 4.43 -10.35
N ASN A 20 -4.47 4.11 -11.35
CA ASN A 20 -4.60 4.93 -12.57
C ASN A 20 -5.59 6.10 -12.41
N TYR A 21 -6.27 6.19 -11.27
CA TYR A 21 -7.31 7.18 -10.97
C TYR A 21 -7.03 7.93 -9.67
N ILE A 22 -6.47 7.25 -8.67
CA ILE A 22 -6.15 7.85 -7.37
C ILE A 22 -4.73 8.41 -7.40
N ASP A 23 -4.61 9.72 -7.23
CA ASP A 23 -3.32 10.41 -7.21
C ASP A 23 -2.62 10.29 -5.84
N ILE A 24 -3.38 10.33 -4.75
CA ILE A 24 -2.84 10.36 -3.39
C ILE A 24 -3.55 9.33 -2.51
N TYR A 25 -2.74 8.51 -1.85
CA TYR A 25 -3.16 7.62 -0.78
C TYR A 25 -2.70 8.20 0.55
N SER A 26 -3.57 8.13 1.56
CA SER A 26 -3.22 8.50 2.94
C SER A 26 -3.59 7.33 3.85
N GLY A 27 -2.57 6.71 4.45
CA GLY A 27 -2.73 5.59 5.37
C GLY A 27 -1.99 5.88 6.67
N SER A 28 -2.68 5.74 7.80
CA SER A 28 -2.12 5.89 9.15
C SER A 28 -2.25 4.59 9.93
N TRP A 29 -1.83 3.50 9.30
CA TRP A 29 -1.83 2.15 9.85
C TRP A 29 -0.41 1.59 9.78
N GLY A 30 -0.12 0.59 10.62
CA GLY A 30 1.19 -0.02 10.74
C GLY A 30 1.20 -1.00 11.92
N PRO A 31 2.39 -1.48 12.33
CA PRO A 31 2.54 -2.26 13.55
C PRO A 31 2.09 -1.46 14.78
N ASP A 32 1.80 -2.15 15.90
CA ASP A 32 1.44 -1.46 17.14
C ASP A 32 2.58 -0.57 17.66
N ASP A 33 2.26 0.66 18.04
CA ASP A 33 3.18 1.70 18.57
C ASP A 33 3.66 1.40 20.01
N THR A 34 4.00 0.15 20.29
CA THR A 34 4.42 -0.35 21.61
C THR A 34 5.91 -0.12 21.88
N GLY A 35 6.70 0.20 20.85
CA GLY A 35 8.15 0.36 20.92
C GLY A 35 8.93 -0.97 21.01
N VAL A 36 8.26 -2.12 20.93
CA VAL A 36 8.90 -3.45 20.98
C VAL A 36 8.81 -4.22 19.66
N ILE A 37 7.91 -3.83 18.77
CA ILE A 37 7.73 -4.45 17.45
C ILE A 37 8.63 -3.73 16.44
N TYR A 38 9.36 -4.51 15.65
CA TYR A 38 10.12 -4.04 14.49
C TYR A 38 9.65 -4.79 13.25
N GLU A 39 8.74 -4.17 12.50
CA GLU A 39 8.14 -4.72 11.30
C GLU A 39 7.96 -3.62 10.26
N GLY A 40 7.92 -4.01 8.98
CA GLY A 40 7.62 -3.16 7.84
C GLY A 40 6.74 -3.90 6.84
N PRO A 41 6.44 -3.30 5.68
CA PRO A 41 5.61 -3.93 4.67
C PRO A 41 6.20 -5.27 4.22
N GLY A 42 5.33 -6.27 4.02
CA GLY A 42 5.71 -7.55 3.45
C GLY A 42 6.14 -7.45 1.98
N THR A 43 6.41 -8.59 1.35
CA THR A 43 6.93 -8.62 -0.03
C THR A 43 5.95 -7.98 -1.02
N LEU A 44 4.66 -8.30 -0.93
CA LEU A 44 3.64 -7.78 -1.85
C LEU A 44 3.37 -6.30 -1.61
N ALA A 45 3.29 -5.87 -0.35
CA ALA A 45 3.09 -4.47 0.00
C ALA A 45 4.29 -3.62 -0.44
N SER A 46 5.52 -4.13 -0.29
CA SER A 46 6.74 -3.48 -0.77
C SER A 46 6.75 -3.33 -2.29
N GLU A 47 6.35 -4.36 -3.03
CA GLU A 47 6.19 -4.29 -4.49
C GLU A 47 5.12 -3.27 -4.89
N ALA A 48 3.99 -3.22 -4.18
CA ALA A 48 2.92 -2.26 -4.44
C ALA A 48 3.41 -0.80 -4.29
N PHE A 49 4.22 -0.51 -3.27
CA PHE A 49 4.88 0.80 -3.13
C PHE A 49 5.83 1.08 -4.30
N GLN A 50 6.71 0.13 -4.65
CA GLN A 50 7.66 0.32 -5.73
C GLN A 50 6.96 0.58 -7.07
N VAL A 51 5.91 -0.19 -7.38
CA VAL A 51 5.10 -0.01 -8.58
C VAL A 51 4.37 1.34 -8.55
N GLY A 52 3.76 1.72 -7.43
CA GLY A 52 3.05 2.99 -7.29
C GLY A 52 3.95 4.22 -7.49
N ALA A 53 5.20 4.15 -7.04
CA ALA A 53 6.17 5.24 -7.19
C ALA A 53 6.80 5.32 -8.58
N THR A 54 6.89 4.20 -9.31
CA THR A 54 7.68 4.12 -10.56
C THR A 54 6.84 3.97 -11.82
N LYS A 55 5.62 3.43 -11.73
CA LYS A 55 4.74 3.23 -12.89
C LYS A 55 3.63 4.27 -12.86
N VAL A 56 3.79 5.31 -13.66
CA VAL A 56 2.71 6.25 -13.98
C VAL A 56 1.98 5.72 -15.22
N SER A 57 0.66 5.56 -15.13
CA SER A 57 -0.17 5.27 -16.30
C SER A 57 -0.18 6.50 -17.22
N LEU A 58 0.60 6.43 -18.30
CA LEU A 58 0.67 7.44 -19.37
C LEU A 58 -0.66 7.66 -20.13
N LEU A 59 -1.72 6.94 -19.78
CA LEU A 59 -3.01 6.97 -20.49
C LEU A 59 -3.84 8.25 -20.32
N LEU A 60 -3.38 9.26 -19.55
CA LEU A 60 -4.14 10.50 -19.34
C LEU A 60 -3.79 11.65 -20.29
N PHE A 61 -2.87 11.44 -21.25
CA PHE A 61 -2.42 12.50 -22.19
C PHE A 61 -2.59 12.18 -23.68
N LEU A 62 -3.35 11.13 -24.03
CA LEU A 62 -3.76 10.80 -25.40
C LEU A 62 -5.28 10.66 -25.46
#